data_AF-X0ULV9-F1
#
_entry.id   AF-X0ULV9-F1
#
_cell.length_a   1.000
_cell.length_b   1.000
_cell.length_c   1.000
_cell.angle_alpha   90.00
_cell.angle_beta   90.00
_cell.angle_gamma   90.00
#
_symmetry.space_group_name_H-M   'P 1'
#
loop_
_entity.id
_entity.type
_entity.pdbx_description
1 polymer ?
#
loop_
_entity_poly.entity_id
_entity_poly.type
_entity_poly.pdbx_seq_one_letter_code
_entity_poly.pdbx_strand_id
1 'polypeptide(L)'
;MSKRSIKVYRELSGENAKWAESNRKLLSDSGTVMLNLIGSPGCGKTKLLESLAEHLPGRFAVLEGDIETTRDAERLDAVNIMVSQLVTGGACHLAAKLVHHGL
;
A
#
# COMPACT_ATOMS: atom_id res chain seq x y z
N MET A 1 36.17 21.72 23.92
CA MET A 1 34.69 21.62 23.87
C MET A 1 34.32 20.54 22.85
N SER A 2 33.74 19.42 23.30
CA SER A 2 33.36 18.31 22.42
C SER A 2 32.03 18.64 21.71
N LYS A 3 32.03 18.66 20.37
CA LYS A 3 30.81 18.85 19.58
C LYS A 3 30.03 17.54 19.55
N ARG A 4 28.78 17.56 20.07
CA ARG A 4 27.82 16.47 19.89
C ARG A 4 26.94 16.78 18.68
N SER A 5 26.97 15.90 17.69
CA SER A 5 26.05 15.92 16.56
C SER A 5 24.76 15.20 16.92
N ILE A 6 23.64 15.90 16.90
CA ILE A 6 22.31 15.33 17.13
C ILE A 6 21.56 15.35 15.79
N LYS A 7 21.10 14.19 15.33
CA LYS A 7 20.25 14.09 14.13
C LYS A 7 18.85 14.59 14.48
N VAL A 8 18.46 15.74 13.93
CA VAL A 8 17.09 16.26 14.02
C VAL A 8 16.32 15.75 12.81
N TYR A 9 15.35 14.86 13.04
CA TYR A 9 14.41 14.45 12.00
C TYR A 9 13.36 15.55 11.84
N ARG A 10 13.50 16.35 10.79
CA ARG A 10 12.48 17.32 10.37
C ARG A 10 11.27 16.52 9.86
N GLU A 11 10.06 16.90 10.26
CA GLU A 11 8.83 16.21 9.87
C GLU A 11 8.75 16.01 8.35
N LEU A 12 8.93 14.76 7.90
CA LEU A 12 8.61 14.30 6.55
C LEU A 12 7.08 14.33 6.26
N SER A 13 6.28 14.72 7.26
CA SER A 13 4.82 14.74 7.28
C SER A 13 4.20 15.53 6.12
N GLY A 14 4.80 16.68 5.77
CA GLY A 14 4.19 17.60 4.81
C GLY A 14 4.11 17.08 3.37
N GLU A 15 5.12 16.33 2.90
CA GLU A 15 5.11 15.81 1.53
C GLU A 15 4.20 14.59 1.40
N ASN A 16 4.28 13.66 2.35
CA ASN A 16 3.41 12.48 2.35
C ASN A 16 1.92 12.85 2.47
N ALA A 17 1.60 13.88 3.28
CA ALA A 17 0.24 14.39 3.41
C ALA A 17 -0.30 14.96 2.08
N LYS A 18 0.55 15.66 1.30
CA LYS A 18 0.16 16.17 -0.03
C LYS A 18 -0.16 15.04 -1.00
N TRP A 19 0.68 14.01 -1.05
CA TRP A 19 0.40 12.81 -1.86
C TRP A 19 -0.87 12.10 -1.41
N ALA A 20 -1.08 11.95 -0.10
CA ALA A 20 -2.28 11.33 0.44
C ALA A 20 -3.56 12.11 0.06
N GLU A 21 -3.50 13.45 0.07
CA GLU A 21 -4.60 14.29 -0.40
C GLU A 21 -4.86 14.12 -1.89
N SER A 22 -3.80 14.06 -2.71
CA SER A 22 -3.92 13.79 -4.14
C SER A 22 -4.57 12.44 -4.43
N ASN A 23 -4.21 11.39 -3.67
CA ASN A 23 -4.82 10.07 -3.80
C ASN A 23 -6.31 10.11 -3.46
N ARG A 24 -6.68 10.75 -2.33
CA ARG A 24 -8.08 10.90 -1.92
C ARG A 24 -8.91 11.59 -3.00
N LYS A 25 -8.37 12.66 -3.58
CA LYS A 25 -9.04 13.38 -4.67
C LYS A 25 -9.24 12.49 -5.89
N LEU A 26 -8.19 11.83 -6.38
CA LEU A 26 -8.25 10.94 -7.54
C LEU A 26 -9.31 9.83 -7.35
N LEU A 27 -9.31 9.20 -6.18
CA LEU A 27 -10.24 8.13 -5.82
C LEU A 27 -11.68 8.64 -5.66
N SER A 28 -11.85 9.84 -5.08
CA SER A 28 -13.17 10.47 -4.97
C SER A 28 -13.73 10.82 -6.34
N ASP A 29 -12.90 11.36 -7.23
CA ASP A 29 -13.31 11.74 -8.59
C ASP A 29 -13.70 10.51 -9.42
N SER A 30 -13.09 9.35 -9.16
CA SER A 30 -13.46 8.07 -9.78
C SER A 30 -14.55 7.29 -9.05
N GLY A 31 -15.08 7.80 -7.93
CA GLY A 31 -16.06 7.11 -7.09
C GLY A 31 -15.54 5.81 -6.47
N THR A 32 -14.21 5.65 -6.34
CA THR A 32 -13.55 4.45 -5.84
C THR A 32 -13.21 4.58 -4.37
N VAL A 33 -13.53 3.56 -3.57
CA VAL A 33 -13.15 3.48 -2.16
C VAL A 33 -11.85 2.71 -2.04
N MET A 34 -10.82 3.31 -1.43
CA MET A 34 -9.58 2.62 -1.08
C MET A 34 -9.57 2.22 0.39
N LEU A 35 -9.22 0.96 0.65
CA LEU A 35 -9.06 0.40 1.99
C LEU A 35 -7.58 0.11 2.24
N ASN A 36 -7.06 0.59 3.37
CA ASN A 36 -5.70 0.29 3.80
C ASN A 36 -5.73 -0.88 4.79
N LEU A 37 -5.27 -2.06 4.36
CA LEU A 37 -5.31 -3.28 5.16
C LEU A 37 -3.96 -3.52 5.85
N ILE A 38 -3.84 -3.06 7.10
CA ILE A 38 -2.61 -3.22 7.91
C ILE A 38 -2.79 -4.37 8.90
N GLY A 39 -1.75 -5.20 9.07
CA GLY A 39 -1.72 -6.22 10.11
C GLY A 39 -0.38 -6.95 10.16
N SER A 40 -0.12 -7.63 11.28
CA SER A 40 1.12 -8.39 11.51
C SER A 40 1.40 -9.42 10.40
N PRO A 41 2.67 -9.81 10.21
CA PRO A 41 3.01 -10.93 9.33
C PRO A 41 2.19 -12.18 9.69
N GLY A 42 1.62 -12.85 8.69
CA GLY A 42 0.82 -14.07 8.89
C GLY A 42 -0.60 -13.87 9.44
N CYS A 43 -1.09 -12.64 9.65
CA CYS A 43 -2.44 -12.41 10.19
C CYS A 43 -3.60 -12.73 9.21
N GLY A 44 -3.30 -13.25 8.01
CA GLY A 44 -4.31 -13.72 7.06
C GLY A 44 -4.81 -12.70 6.03
N LYS A 45 -4.14 -11.56 5.83
CA LYS A 45 -4.53 -10.52 4.84
C LYS A 45 -4.78 -11.11 3.45
N THR A 46 -3.82 -11.86 2.91
CA THR A 46 -3.95 -12.48 1.58
C THR A 46 -5.12 -13.44 1.52
N LYS A 47 -5.33 -14.25 2.56
CA LYS A 47 -6.43 -15.22 2.60
C LYS A 47 -7.80 -14.54 2.66
N LEU A 48 -7.91 -13.42 3.37
CA LEU A 48 -9.11 -12.60 3.39
C LEU A 48 -9.43 -12.06 1.99
N LEU A 49 -8.43 -11.52 1.29
CA LEU A 49 -8.60 -11.00 -0.07
C LEU A 49 -8.99 -12.10 -1.08
N GLU A 50 -8.35 -13.28 -1.00
CA GLU A 50 -8.72 -14.45 -1.80
C GLU A 50 -10.20 -14.82 -1.59
N SER A 51 -10.66 -14.90 -0.35
CA SER A 51 -12.07 -15.22 -0.04
C SER A 51 -13.03 -14.11 -0.48
N LEU A 52 -12.60 -12.84 -0.42
CA LEU A 52 -13.42 -11.72 -0.87
C LEU A 52 -13.66 -11.75 -2.37
N ALA A 53 -12.69 -12.22 -3.17
CA ALA A 53 -12.82 -12.36 -4.62
C ALA A 53 -13.90 -13.38 -5.03
N GLU A 54 -14.13 -14.41 -4.21
CA GLU A 54 -15.22 -15.36 -4.43
C GLU A 54 -16.61 -14.71 -4.29
N HIS A 55 -16.72 -13.70 -3.41
CA HIS A 55 -17.99 -13.02 -3.11
C HIS A 55 -18.19 -11.72 -3.89
N LEU A 56 -17.09 -11.07 -4.31
CA LEU A 56 -17.06 -9.78 -5.01
C LEU A 56 -16.16 -9.83 -6.27
N PRO A 57 -16.42 -10.75 -7.21
CA PRO A 57 -15.55 -10.96 -8.36
C PRO A 57 -15.50 -9.70 -9.24
N GLY A 58 -14.28 -9.27 -9.60
CA GLY A 58 -14.06 -8.10 -10.47
C GLY A 58 -14.48 -6.75 -9.87
N ARG A 59 -14.76 -6.68 -8.56
CA ARG A 59 -15.21 -5.46 -7.89
C ARG A 59 -14.09 -4.67 -7.20
N PHE A 60 -12.91 -5.25 -7.08
CA PHE A 60 -11.77 -4.61 -6.44
C PHE A 60 -10.45 -5.01 -7.09
N ALA A 61 -9.46 -4.15 -6.90
CA ALA A 61 -8.07 -4.39 -7.23
C ALA A 61 -7.22 -4.25 -5.95
N VAL A 62 -6.01 -4.80 -5.96
CA VAL A 62 -5.11 -4.77 -4.80
C VAL A 62 -3.80 -4.09 -5.17
N LEU A 63 -3.40 -3.13 -4.34
CA LEU A 63 -2.04 -2.62 -4.33
C LEU A 63 -1.27 -3.38 -3.24
N GLU A 64 -0.39 -4.28 -3.66
CA GLU A 64 0.39 -5.15 -2.76
C GLU A 64 1.68 -4.42 -2.39
N GLY A 65 2.04 -4.39 -1.10
CA GLY A 65 3.18 -3.64 -0.60
C GLY A 65 4.16 -4.52 0.17
N ASP A 66 4.82 -5.44 -0.53
CA ASP A 66 5.86 -6.28 0.07
C ASP A 66 7.27 -5.69 -0.14
N ILE A 67 8.17 -6.08 0.77
CA ILE A 67 9.56 -5.60 0.83
C ILE A 67 10.36 -6.16 -0.34
N GLU A 68 10.19 -7.44 -0.69
CA GLU A 68 11.04 -8.12 -1.68
C GLU A 68 10.38 -9.26 -2.48
N THR A 69 9.17 -9.72 -2.15
CA THR A 69 8.59 -10.91 -2.81
C THR A 69 7.33 -10.58 -3.60
N THR A 70 7.14 -11.25 -4.74
CA THR A 70 5.91 -11.17 -5.57
C THR A 70 4.86 -12.20 -5.15
N ARG A 71 5.11 -12.93 -4.05
CA ARG A 71 4.35 -14.14 -3.71
C ARG A 71 2.88 -13.86 -3.42
N ASP A 72 2.59 -12.78 -2.72
CA ASP A 72 1.20 -12.41 -2.44
C ASP A 72 0.50 -11.88 -3.70
N ALA A 73 1.19 -11.12 -4.57
CA ALA A 73 0.65 -10.72 -5.86
C ALA A 73 0.32 -11.93 -6.76
N GLU A 74 1.23 -12.90 -6.90
CA GLU A 74 1.01 -14.12 -7.69
C GLU A 74 -0.19 -14.92 -7.20
N ARG A 75 -0.38 -15.02 -5.88
CA ARG A 75 -1.53 -15.71 -5.29
C ARG A 75 -2.85 -15.00 -5.57
N LEU A 76 -2.86 -13.68 -5.54
CA LEU A 76 -4.05 -12.88 -5.81
C LEU A 76 -4.41 -12.89 -7.31
N ASP A 77 -3.40 -12.81 -8.19
CA ASP A 77 -3.59 -12.93 -9.63
C ASP A 77 -4.16 -14.29 -10.03
N ALA A 78 -3.68 -15.38 -9.39
CA ALA A 78 -4.20 -16.74 -9.62
C ALA A 78 -5.70 -16.91 -9.30
N VAL A 79 -6.29 -16.01 -8.50
CA VAL A 79 -7.73 -15.97 -8.20
C VAL A 79 -8.45 -14.84 -8.95
N ASN A 80 -7.86 -14.32 -10.02
CA ASN A 80 -8.38 -13.27 -10.90
C ASN A 80 -8.60 -11.91 -10.22
N ILE A 81 -7.80 -11.60 -9.20
CA ILE A 81 -7.76 -10.24 -8.62
C ILE A 81 -6.70 -9.45 -9.39
N MET A 82 -7.08 -8.29 -9.94
CA MET A 82 -6.12 -7.36 -10.50
C MET A 82 -5.19 -6.84 -9.38
N VAL A 83 -3.90 -7.10 -9.50
CA VAL A 83 -2.91 -6.73 -8.48
C VAL A 83 -1.76 -5.91 -9.08
N SER A 84 -1.34 -4.87 -8.38
CA SER A 84 -0.11 -4.13 -8.68
C SER A 84 0.85 -4.23 -7.52
N GLN A 85 2.04 -4.76 -7.78
CA GLN A 85 3.13 -4.87 -6.81
C GLN A 85 3.78 -3.51 -6.60
N LEU A 86 3.86 -3.06 -5.34
CA LEU A 86 4.53 -1.85 -4.91
C LEU A 86 5.77 -2.21 -4.09
N VAL A 87 6.93 -2.21 -4.74
CA VAL A 87 8.21 -2.53 -4.07
C VAL A 87 8.59 -1.40 -3.12
N THR A 88 8.66 -1.69 -1.81
CA THR A 88 8.96 -0.68 -0.79
C THR A 88 10.45 -0.41 -0.62
N GLY A 89 11.32 -1.23 -1.20
CA GLY A 89 12.79 -1.04 -1.17
C GLY A 89 13.37 -1.10 0.24
N GLY A 90 12.82 -1.94 1.12
CA GLY A 90 13.23 -2.08 2.53
C GLY A 90 12.47 -1.20 3.52
N ALA A 91 11.50 -0.40 3.06
CA ALA A 91 10.64 0.36 3.98
C ALA A 91 9.61 -0.55 4.65
N CYS A 92 9.38 -0.34 5.95
CA CYS A 92 8.41 -1.10 6.75
C CYS A 92 6.96 -0.59 6.62
N HIS A 93 6.71 0.41 5.77
CA HIS A 93 5.39 1.00 5.54
C HIS A 93 5.25 1.50 4.10
N LEU A 94 3.99 1.57 3.62
CA LEU A 94 3.65 2.16 2.33
C LEU A 94 3.50 3.69 2.44
N ALA A 95 4.33 4.43 1.71
CA ALA A 95 4.20 5.88 1.58
C ALA A 95 3.11 6.24 0.55
N ALA A 96 2.40 7.35 0.76
CA ALA A 96 1.30 7.77 -0.10
C ALA A 96 1.75 8.05 -1.55
N LYS A 97 3.01 8.46 -1.75
CA LYS A 97 3.60 8.64 -3.08
C LYS A 97 3.71 7.32 -3.85
N LEU A 98 4.09 6.24 -3.17
CA LEU A 98 4.19 4.92 -3.79
C LEU A 98 2.80 4.39 -4.16
N VAL A 99 1.81 4.60 -3.27
CA VAL A 99 0.40 4.32 -3.58
C VAL A 99 -0.08 5.14 -4.77
N HIS A 100 0.27 6.43 -4.86
CA HIS A 100 -0.11 7.28 -5.98
C HIS A 100 0.36 6.74 -7.33
N HIS A 101 1.54 6.14 -7.39
CA HIS A 101 2.07 5.55 -8.63
C HIS A 101 1.36 4.26 -9.04
N GLY A 102 0.66 3.59 -8.12
CA GLY A 102 -0.14 2.39 -8.39
C GLY A 102 -1.61 2.67 -8.70
N LEU A 103 -2.08 3.90 -8.48
CA LEU A 103 -3.42 4.36 -8.83
C LEU A 103 -3.46 4.89 -10.26
#